data_AF-A0A6V7IAT4-F1
#
_entry.id   AF-A0A6V7IAT4-F1
#
_cell.length_a   1.000
_cell.length_b   1.000
_cell.length_c   1.000
_cell.angle_alpha   90.00
_cell.angle_beta   90.00
_cell.angle_gamma   90.00
#
_symmetry.space_group_name_H-M   'P 1'
#
loop_
_entity.id
_entity.type
_entity.pdbx_description
1 polymer ?
#
loop_
_entity_poly.entity_id
_entity_poly.type
_entity_poly.pdbx_seq_one_letter_code
_entity_poly.pdbx_strand_id
1 'polypeptide(L)'
;VPVGAGIAFAHKYKGEPNVCFALYGDGAASQGQLFEAWNMSKLWDLPAVFICENNKYGMGTSIDRHSANAAFYTRGDCIPGIK
;
A
#
# COMPACT_ATOMS: atom_id res chain seq x y z
N VAL A 1 -1.13 6.32 2.92
CA VAL A 1 -0.86 5.66 1.61
C VAL A 1 -1.09 6.57 0.40
N PRO A 2 -2.24 7.25 0.23
CA PRO A 2 -2.46 8.15 -0.92
C PRO A 2 -1.40 9.25 -1.07
N VAL A 3 -0.93 9.82 0.05
CA VAL A 3 0.17 10.80 0.05
C VAL A 3 1.46 10.21 -0.55
N GLY A 4 1.80 8.97 -0.22
CA GLY A 4 2.97 8.29 -0.79
C GLY A 4 2.83 8.05 -2.29
N ALA A 5 1.63 7.67 -2.76
CA ALA A 5 1.33 7.61 -4.19
C ALA A 5 1.48 8.99 -4.87
N GLY A 6 1.05 10.07 -4.22
CA GLY A 6 1.25 11.44 -4.71
C GLY A 6 2.73 11.86 -4.79
N ILE A 7 3.55 11.44 -3.81
CA ILE A 7 5.01 11.66 -3.85
C ILE A 7 5.65 10.87 -5.00
N ALA A 8 5.26 9.60 -5.18
CA ALA A 8 5.71 8.79 -6.32
C ALA A 8 5.31 9.43 -7.66
N PHE A 9 4.10 9.96 -7.75
CA PHE A 9 3.65 10.73 -8.92
C PHE A 9 4.54 11.95 -9.15
N ALA A 10 4.89 12.70 -8.11
CA ALA A 10 5.78 13.86 -8.24
C ALA A 10 7.17 13.47 -8.76
N HIS A 11 7.76 12.36 -8.28
CA HIS A 11 9.03 11.84 -8.81
C HIS A 11 8.92 11.50 -10.29
N LYS A 12 7.86 10.77 -10.69
CA LYS A 12 7.61 10.45 -12.10
C LYS A 12 7.42 11.71 -12.96
N TYR A 13 6.63 12.66 -12.47
CA TYR A 13 6.32 13.90 -13.17
C TYR A 13 7.56 14.76 -13.40
N LYS A 14 8.51 14.76 -12.46
CA LYS A 14 9.78 15.49 -12.58
C LYS A 14 10.88 14.73 -13.31
N GLY A 15 10.67 13.45 -13.67
CA GLY A 15 11.69 12.61 -14.27
C GLY A 15 12.84 12.24 -13.32
N GLU A 16 12.57 12.24 -12.01
CA GLU A 16 13.57 11.92 -10.98
C GLU A 16 13.72 10.40 -10.85
N PRO A 17 14.95 9.86 -10.74
CA PRO A 17 15.21 8.42 -10.57
C PRO A 17 14.97 7.97 -9.12
N ASN A 18 13.81 8.32 -8.56
CA ASN A 18 13.46 8.13 -7.16
C ASN A 18 12.19 7.28 -7.03
N VAL A 19 12.08 6.57 -5.89
CA VAL A 19 10.95 5.71 -5.55
C VAL A 19 10.41 6.14 -4.19
N CYS A 20 9.08 6.18 -4.04
CA CYS A 20 8.45 6.44 -2.75
C CYS A 20 8.07 5.13 -2.06
N PHE A 21 8.56 4.95 -0.83
CA PHE A 21 8.14 3.86 0.05
C PHE A 21 7.02 4.36 0.97
N ALA A 22 5.81 3.79 0.81
CA ALA A 22 4.63 4.15 1.57
C ALA A 22 4.28 3.05 2.57
N LEU A 23 4.61 3.26 3.83
CA LEU A 23 4.37 2.32 4.93
C LEU A 23 2.96 2.48 5.51
N TYR A 24 2.39 1.36 5.96
CA TYR A 24 1.11 1.30 6.69
C TYR A 24 1.04 0.01 7.51
N GLY A 25 0.30 0.01 8.62
CA GLY A 25 0.12 -1.19 9.47
C GLY A 25 -0.94 -2.16 8.96
N ASP A 26 -0.99 -3.37 9.52
CA ASP A 26 -2.00 -4.39 9.20
C ASP A 26 -3.44 -3.90 9.40
N GLY A 27 -3.72 -3.17 10.49
CA GLY A 27 -5.05 -2.57 10.71
C GLY A 27 -5.39 -1.49 9.68
N ALA A 28 -4.39 -0.76 9.19
CA ALA A 28 -4.58 0.26 8.15
C ALA A 28 -4.78 -0.35 6.76
N ALA A 29 -4.37 -1.60 6.54
CA ALA A 29 -4.50 -2.28 5.25
C ALA A 29 -5.96 -2.34 4.77
N SER A 30 -6.94 -2.31 5.68
CA SER A 30 -8.38 -2.38 5.39
C SER A 30 -9.03 -1.02 5.11
N GLN A 31 -8.25 0.07 5.03
CA GLN A 31 -8.74 1.39 4.64
C GLN A 31 -9.04 1.47 3.15
N GLY A 32 -10.21 1.99 2.78
CA GLY A 32 -10.66 2.09 1.37
C GLY A 32 -9.72 2.92 0.47
N GLN A 33 -9.24 4.05 0.99
CA GLN A 33 -8.28 4.94 0.30
C GLN A 33 -6.98 4.24 -0.13
N LEU A 34 -6.67 3.09 0.47
CA LEU A 34 -5.49 2.30 0.15
C LEU A 34 -5.66 1.59 -1.20
N PHE A 35 -6.86 1.06 -1.46
CA PHE A 35 -7.24 0.44 -2.73
C PHE A 35 -7.38 1.47 -3.86
N GLU A 36 -7.88 2.67 -3.54
CA GLU A 36 -7.89 3.78 -4.49
C GLU A 36 -6.46 4.15 -4.91
N ALA A 37 -5.57 4.32 -3.94
CA ALA A 37 -4.17 4.63 -4.20
C ALA A 37 -3.47 3.53 -5.02
N TRP A 38 -3.75 2.26 -4.76
CA TRP A 38 -3.25 1.13 -5.54
C TRP A 38 -3.72 1.18 -6.99
N ASN A 39 -5.02 1.28 -7.22
CA ASN A 39 -5.57 1.34 -8.58
C ASN A 39 -4.92 2.47 -9.39
N MET A 40 -4.84 3.68 -8.81
CA MET A 40 -4.22 4.83 -9.47
C MET A 40 -2.72 4.63 -9.70
N SER A 41 -2.01 4.04 -8.73
CA SER A 41 -0.57 3.78 -8.84
C SER A 41 -0.25 2.78 -9.94
N LYS A 42 -1.09 1.75 -10.10
CA LYS A 42 -0.95 0.79 -11.18
C LYS A 42 -1.33 1.39 -12.53
N LEU A 43 -2.46 2.09 -12.60
CA LEU A 43 -2.94 2.74 -13.83
C LEU A 43 -1.92 3.71 -14.41
N TRP A 44 -1.21 4.43 -13.56
CA TRP A 44 -0.24 5.43 -13.96
C TRP A 44 1.21 4.95 -13.89
N ASP A 45 1.48 3.67 -13.65
CA ASP A 45 2.81 3.09 -13.45
C ASP A 45 3.70 3.99 -12.57
N LEU A 46 3.25 4.28 -11.36
CA LEU A 46 3.96 5.14 -10.41
C LEU A 46 5.13 4.41 -9.76
N PRO A 47 6.26 5.10 -9.49
CA PRO A 47 7.39 4.55 -8.74
C PRO A 47 7.08 4.51 -7.22
N ALA A 48 6.07 3.73 -6.84
CA ALA A 48 5.62 3.56 -5.47
C ALA A 48 5.79 2.12 -4.99
N VAL A 49 6.27 1.94 -3.75
CA VAL A 49 6.35 0.66 -3.06
C VAL A 49 5.47 0.74 -1.80
N PHE A 50 4.43 -0.09 -1.76
CA PHE A 50 3.48 -0.14 -0.65
C PHE A 50 3.89 -1.23 0.34
N ILE A 51 4.24 -0.84 1.57
CA ILE A 51 4.74 -1.76 2.60
C ILE A 51 3.71 -1.91 3.71
N CYS A 52 3.18 -3.12 3.87
CA CYS A 52 2.35 -3.48 5.02
C CYS A 52 3.25 -3.96 6.17
N GLU A 53 3.36 -3.17 7.23
CA GLU A 53 3.98 -3.57 8.48
C GLU A 53 2.99 -4.41 9.30
N ASN A 54 3.07 -5.73 9.14
CA ASN A 54 2.20 -6.66 9.85
C ASN A 54 2.80 -7.08 11.19
N ASN A 55 2.42 -6.38 12.27
CA ASN A 55 2.85 -6.70 13.64
C ASN A 55 1.85 -7.62 14.39
N LYS A 56 0.86 -8.15 13.67
CA LYS A 56 -0.22 -9.03 14.12
C LYS A 56 -1.41 -8.35 14.82
N TYR A 57 -1.34 -7.06 15.13
CA TYR A 57 -2.39 -6.35 15.85
C TYR A 57 -2.59 -4.91 15.37
N GLY A 58 -3.79 -4.62 14.89
CA GLY A 58 -4.28 -3.25 14.74
C GLY A 58 -4.73 -2.71 16.09
N MET A 59 -3.85 -1.97 16.77
CA MET A 59 -4.05 -1.52 18.17
C MET A 59 -4.27 -2.71 19.11
N GLY A 60 -5.52 -3.11 19.39
CA GLY A 60 -5.87 -4.26 20.23
C GLY A 60 -6.62 -5.38 19.49
N THR A 61 -6.80 -5.26 18.18
CA THR A 61 -7.54 -6.23 17.36
C THR A 61 -6.56 -7.09 16.57
N SER A 62 -6.63 -8.41 16.75
CA SER A 62 -5.78 -9.35 16.00
C SER A 62 -6.13 -9.40 14.51
N ILE A 63 -5.18 -9.83 13.67
CA ILE A 63 -5.36 -9.94 12.21
C ILE A 63 -6.64 -10.70 11.83
N ASP A 64 -6.85 -11.87 12.44
CA ASP A 64 -7.98 -12.75 12.14
C ASP A 64 -9.34 -12.13 12.51
N ARG A 65 -9.34 -11.06 13.31
CA ARG A 65 -10.53 -10.33 13.74
C ARG A 65 -10.81 -9.07 12.93
N HIS A 66 -9.86 -8.58 12.13
CA HIS A 66 -10.03 -7.35 11.35
C HIS A 66 -9.80 -7.52 9.84
N SER A 67 -9.31 -8.69 9.41
CA SER A 67 -9.01 -8.96 8.01
C SER A 67 -9.45 -10.37 7.60
N ALA A 68 -10.35 -10.45 6.62
CA ALA A 68 -10.78 -11.73 6.05
C ALA A 68 -9.67 -12.42 5.22
N ASN A 69 -8.71 -11.64 4.71
CA ASN A 69 -7.51 -12.17 4.05
C ASN A 69 -6.27 -11.58 4.76
N ALA A 70 -5.60 -12.42 5.56
CA ALA A 70 -4.38 -12.06 6.29
C ALA A 70 -3.10 -12.09 5.42
N ALA A 71 -3.18 -12.57 4.19
CA ALA A 71 -2.08 -12.50 3.22
C ALA A 71 -2.01 -11.09 2.61
N PHE A 72 -1.55 -10.10 3.40
CA PHE A 72 -1.60 -8.69 3.00
C PHE A 72 -0.90 -8.37 1.67
N TYR A 73 0.18 -9.08 1.36
CA TYR A 73 0.91 -8.92 0.10
C TYR A 73 0.09 -9.29 -1.16
N THR A 74 -1.03 -10.00 -1.03
CA THR A 74 -1.91 -10.34 -2.17
C THR A 74 -3.05 -9.34 -2.37
N ARG A 75 -3.21 -8.37 -1.46
CA ARG A 75 -4.37 -7.46 -1.44
C ARG A 75 -4.37 -6.44 -2.57
N GLY A 76 -3.20 -6.21 -3.18
CA GLY A 76 -3.02 -5.28 -4.30
C GLY A 76 -3.63 -5.75 -5.62
N ASP A 77 -4.14 -6.99 -5.69
CA ASP A 77 -4.74 -7.61 -6.89
C ASP A 77 -3.82 -7.51 -8.12
N CYS A 78 -4.05 -6.51 -8.98
CA CYS A 78 -3.23 -6.23 -10.16
C CYS A 78 -1.81 -5.71 -9.86
N ILE A 79 -1.52 -5.33 -8.61
CA ILE A 79 -0.18 -4.96 -8.15
C ILE A 79 0.54 -6.21 -7.63
N PRO A 80 1.73 -6.55 -8.17
CA PRO A 80 2.52 -7.67 -7.66
C PRO A 80 2.98 -7.39 -6.22
N GLY A 81 2.91 -8.42 -5.38
CA GLY A 81 3.37 -8.36 -3.99
C GLY A 81 4.28 -9.52 -3.62
N ILE A 82 5.10 -9.29 -2.60
CA ILE A 82 6.04 -10.27 -2.03
C ILE A 82 5.84 -10.32 -0.50
N LYS A 83 6.07 -11.50 0.09
CA LYS A 83 5.98 -11.75 1.53
C LYS A 83 7.34 -11.66 2.20
#